data_AF-A0A2B4SAN7-F1
#
_entry.id   AF-A0A2B4SAN7-F1
#
_cell.length_a   1.000
_cell.length_b   1.000
_cell.length_c   1.000
_cell.angle_alpha   90.00
_cell.angle_beta   90.00
_cell.angle_gamma   90.00
#
_symmetry.space_group_name_H-M   'P 1'
#
loop_
_entity.id
_entity.type
_entity.pdbx_description
1 polymer ?
#
loop_
_entity_poly.entity_id
_entity_poly.type
_entity_poly.pdbx_seq_one_letter_code
_entity_poly.pdbx_strand_id
1 'polypeptide(L)'
;MAAAVKDRLSHFRSKLEELDCPYLGGVEESWIEELLFKPGEPRLRLLQWAVGKFDPVIYNMLENQQSKALGRNDSRIQKLLFACHLLGLCKSDDIDLVQGNKSRNKQAVFWENLLDLIGTIESSGQISHFTTPVRTASLQSGTPFSLEEQFRSDCYFFDGLCRQEDLQNVFRSKVQLYPPDLMKTTSGLENKKIPDEKQLMSVTEKLLSELEEQSKQLDELRESAPLCDADAITVEKVSKTLSLSLTTMAQVVSGFLHCFETEMKPWSKRPAPVLSEVGPAFSRVHRLLSRYTELIQNLGTIKRSYSEICHDGKDKIFTRQKDDTGLNPAELKTLQGCLGVLEESLQRLREEGR
;
A
#
# COMPACT_ATOMS: atom_id res chain seq x y z
N MET A 1 2.21 27.09 -19.01
CA MET A 1 2.96 25.87 -18.57
C MET A 1 2.38 25.21 -17.32
N ALA A 2 1.80 25.94 -16.36
CA ALA A 2 1.23 25.32 -15.14
C ALA A 2 -0.01 24.41 -15.39
N ALA A 3 -0.85 24.73 -16.39
CA ALA A 3 -2.03 23.93 -16.73
C ALA A 3 -1.68 22.50 -17.22
N ALA A 4 -0.74 22.37 -18.16
CA ALA A 4 -0.30 21.07 -18.68
C ALA A 4 0.40 20.17 -17.63
N VAL A 5 0.98 20.79 -16.59
CA VAL A 5 1.58 20.06 -15.47
C VAL A 5 0.50 19.50 -14.55
N LYS A 6 -0.58 20.25 -14.34
CA LYS A 6 -1.72 19.82 -13.53
C LYS A 6 -2.48 18.65 -14.18
N ASP A 7 -2.66 18.71 -15.51
CA ASP A 7 -3.29 17.63 -16.29
C ASP A 7 -2.49 16.31 -16.22
N ARG A 8 -1.15 16.40 -16.27
CA ARG A 8 -0.27 15.22 -16.13
C ARG A 8 -0.30 14.61 -14.75
N LEU A 9 -0.37 15.44 -13.70
CA LEU A 9 -0.50 14.96 -12.32
C LEU A 9 -1.83 14.27 -12.06
N SER A 10 -2.94 14.81 -12.57
CA SER A 10 -4.23 14.14 -12.51
C SER A 10 -4.22 12.81 -13.26
N HIS A 11 -3.55 12.74 -14.41
CA HIS A 11 -3.39 11.50 -15.16
C HIS A 11 -2.59 10.44 -14.39
N PHE A 12 -1.47 10.82 -13.76
CA PHE A 12 -0.72 9.89 -12.90
C PHE A 12 -1.53 9.42 -11.70
N ARG A 13 -2.33 10.31 -11.10
CA ARG A 13 -3.23 9.97 -10.01
C ARG A 13 -4.23 8.90 -10.44
N SER A 14 -4.94 9.14 -11.54
CA SER A 14 -5.94 8.17 -12.04
C SER A 14 -5.32 6.81 -12.35
N LYS A 15 -4.14 6.77 -12.98
CA LYS A 15 -3.42 5.51 -13.24
C LYS A 15 -3.01 4.80 -11.96
N LEU A 16 -2.49 5.52 -10.97
CA LEU A 16 -2.12 4.91 -9.70
C LEU A 16 -3.33 4.44 -8.89
N GLU A 17 -4.49 5.11 -9.01
CA GLU A 17 -5.76 4.66 -8.41
C GLU A 17 -6.27 3.39 -9.11
N GLU A 18 -6.16 3.31 -10.44
CA GLU A 18 -6.53 2.12 -11.23
C GLU A 18 -5.67 0.89 -10.89
N LEU A 19 -4.39 1.09 -10.58
CA LEU A 19 -3.44 0.04 -10.19
C LEU A 19 -3.53 -0.38 -8.71
N ASP A 20 -4.53 0.10 -7.96
CA ASP A 20 -4.73 -0.09 -6.52
C ASP A 20 -3.50 0.31 -5.67
N CYS A 21 -2.95 1.51 -5.91
CA CYS A 21 -1.81 2.02 -5.15
C CYS A 21 -2.17 2.31 -3.68
N PRO A 22 -1.49 1.70 -2.68
CA PRO A 22 -1.82 1.85 -1.26
C PRO A 22 -1.46 3.23 -0.69
N TYR A 23 -0.69 4.04 -1.42
CA TYR A 23 -0.16 5.32 -0.94
C TYR A 23 -1.06 6.53 -1.25
N LEU A 24 -2.25 6.30 -1.83
CA LEU A 24 -3.14 7.36 -2.32
C LEU A 24 -4.35 7.67 -1.42
N GLY A 25 -4.55 6.94 -0.32
CA GLY A 25 -5.71 7.11 0.56
C GLY A 25 -5.79 8.51 1.20
N GLY A 26 -6.70 9.36 0.70
CA GLY A 26 -7.06 10.64 1.31
C GLY A 26 -6.04 11.77 1.17
N VAL A 27 -5.13 11.71 0.18
CA VAL A 27 -4.00 12.64 0.08
C VAL A 27 -4.19 13.77 -0.96
N GLU A 28 -3.65 14.95 -0.63
CA GLU A 28 -3.67 16.17 -1.43
C GLU A 28 -2.81 16.06 -2.70
N GLU A 29 -3.09 16.88 -3.73
CA GLU A 29 -2.29 16.95 -4.98
C GLU A 29 -0.80 17.26 -4.71
N SER A 30 -0.51 18.02 -3.65
CA SER A 30 0.83 18.37 -3.19
C SER A 30 1.67 17.16 -2.77
N TRP A 31 1.03 16.11 -2.24
CA TRP A 31 1.68 14.87 -1.85
C TRP A 31 2.04 13.99 -3.06
N ILE A 32 1.19 13.99 -4.08
CA ILE A 32 1.46 13.25 -5.33
C ILE A 32 2.68 13.84 -6.04
N GLU A 33 2.81 15.17 -6.03
CA GLU A 33 4.03 15.84 -6.52
C GLU A 33 5.27 15.44 -5.72
N GLU A 34 5.15 15.30 -4.40
CA GLU A 34 6.22 14.86 -3.52
C GLU A 34 6.64 13.41 -3.78
N LEU A 35 5.64 12.55 -3.96
CA LEU A 35 5.83 11.12 -4.22
C LEU A 35 6.50 10.85 -5.58
N LEU A 36 6.14 11.63 -6.61
CA LEU A 36 6.57 11.42 -7.99
C LEU A 36 7.77 12.26 -8.44
N PHE A 37 8.08 13.39 -7.79
CA PHE A 37 9.09 14.32 -8.30
C PHE A 37 10.12 14.80 -7.28
N LYS A 38 9.90 14.57 -5.98
CA LYS A 38 10.89 14.94 -4.96
C LYS A 38 11.74 13.72 -4.57
N PRO A 39 13.03 13.93 -4.28
CA PRO A 39 13.88 12.89 -3.72
C PRO A 39 13.46 12.59 -2.28
N GLY A 40 13.33 11.30 -1.95
CA GLY A 40 12.98 10.88 -0.60
C GLY A 40 12.52 9.43 -0.50
N GLU A 41 12.32 8.99 0.75
CA GLU A 41 11.79 7.67 1.07
C GLU A 41 10.42 7.38 0.43
N PRO A 42 9.46 8.32 0.37
CA PRO A 42 8.15 8.06 -0.25
C PRO A 42 8.28 7.65 -1.73
N ARG A 43 9.15 8.34 -2.48
CA ARG A 43 9.43 8.01 -3.89
C ARG A 43 10.00 6.61 -4.05
N LEU A 44 10.99 6.26 -3.22
CA LEU A 44 11.65 4.95 -3.30
C LEU A 44 10.67 3.82 -2.98
N ARG A 45 9.75 4.03 -2.02
CA ARG A 45 8.69 3.07 -1.73
C ARG A 45 7.67 2.93 -2.86
N LEU A 46 7.27 4.04 -3.48
CA LEU A 46 6.40 3.98 -4.64
C LEU A 46 7.08 3.21 -5.78
N LEU A 47 8.36 3.49 -6.04
CA LEU A 47 9.14 2.78 -7.06
C LEU A 47 9.25 1.28 -6.76
N GLN A 48 9.53 0.94 -5.51
CA GLN A 48 9.60 -0.45 -5.06
C GLN A 48 8.27 -1.19 -5.24
N TRP A 49 7.15 -0.53 -4.92
CA TRP A 49 5.82 -1.07 -5.14
C TRP A 49 5.52 -1.22 -6.64
N ALA A 50 5.77 -0.19 -7.45
CA ALA A 50 5.47 -0.19 -8.87
C ALA A 50 6.30 -1.25 -9.63
N VAL A 51 7.60 -1.31 -9.37
CA VAL A 51 8.48 -2.32 -9.97
C VAL A 51 8.17 -3.73 -9.41
N GLY A 52 7.76 -3.84 -8.14
CA GLY A 52 7.33 -5.11 -7.57
C GLY A 52 6.01 -5.64 -8.12
N LYS A 53 5.12 -4.76 -8.59
CA LYS A 53 3.89 -5.12 -9.32
C LYS A 53 4.18 -5.72 -10.70
N PHE A 54 5.32 -5.38 -11.31
CA PHE A 54 5.73 -5.92 -12.60
C PHE A 54 6.12 -7.40 -12.51
N ASP A 55 6.92 -7.78 -11.50
CA ASP A 55 7.42 -9.15 -11.34
C ASP A 55 7.72 -9.48 -9.85
N PRO A 56 7.28 -10.65 -9.34
CA PRO A 56 7.43 -11.03 -7.94
C PRO A 56 8.88 -11.38 -7.55
N VAL A 57 9.74 -11.79 -8.48
CA VAL A 57 11.16 -12.01 -8.25
C VAL A 57 11.82 -10.66 -7.96
N ILE A 58 11.43 -9.63 -8.70
CA ILE A 58 11.88 -8.27 -8.43
C ILE A 58 11.31 -7.78 -7.09
N TYR A 59 10.04 -8.05 -6.80
CA TYR A 59 9.46 -7.76 -5.49
C TYR A 59 10.23 -8.42 -4.34
N ASN A 60 10.50 -9.73 -4.41
CA ASN A 60 11.27 -10.49 -3.41
C ASN A 60 12.71 -9.97 -3.25
N MET A 61 13.34 -9.54 -4.35
CA MET A 61 14.68 -8.93 -4.32
C MET A 61 14.70 -7.59 -3.55
N LEU A 62 13.57 -6.90 -3.52
CA LEU A 62 13.37 -5.59 -2.90
C LEU A 62 12.76 -5.65 -1.49
N GLU A 63 11.98 -6.69 -1.15
CA GLU A 63 11.11 -6.76 0.05
C GLU A 63 11.85 -6.67 1.41
N ASN A 64 13.17 -6.91 1.45
CA ASN A 64 13.95 -6.97 2.69
C ASN A 64 14.94 -5.81 2.91
N GLN A 65 14.74 -4.65 2.28
CA GLN A 65 15.70 -3.54 2.33
C GLN A 65 15.08 -2.26 2.91
N GLN A 66 14.75 -2.27 4.20
CA GLN A 66 14.52 -1.05 4.98
C GLN A 66 15.86 -0.52 5.54
N SER A 67 16.77 -0.12 4.66
CA SER A 67 18.05 0.47 5.06
C SER A 67 17.88 1.96 5.39
N LYS A 68 18.34 2.39 6.58
CA LYS A 68 18.40 3.80 7.02
C LYS A 68 19.47 4.65 6.27
N ALA A 69 20.05 4.14 5.20
CA ALA A 69 21.19 4.77 4.52
C ALA A 69 20.71 5.62 3.32
N LEU A 70 20.54 6.92 3.54
CA LEU A 70 20.24 7.90 2.50
C LEU A 70 21.53 8.25 1.71
N GLY A 71 21.99 7.38 0.81
CA GLY A 71 23.24 7.62 0.09
C GLY A 71 23.43 6.82 -1.21
N ARG A 72 24.44 7.23 -2.01
CA ARG A 72 24.85 6.60 -3.29
C ARG A 72 25.21 5.11 -3.19
N ASN A 73 25.46 4.63 -1.96
CA ASN A 73 25.77 3.24 -1.63
C ASN A 73 24.57 2.49 -1.02
N ASP A 74 23.34 3.02 -1.10
CA ASP A 74 22.15 2.28 -0.70
C ASP A 74 21.93 1.12 -1.68
N SER A 75 22.08 -0.10 -1.18
CA SER A 75 21.85 -1.34 -1.91
C SER A 75 20.46 -1.37 -2.53
N ARG A 76 19.46 -0.72 -1.90
CA ARG A 76 18.11 -0.60 -2.46
C ARG A 76 18.07 0.24 -3.73
N ILE A 77 18.76 1.38 -3.75
CA ILE A 77 18.78 2.28 -4.91
C ILE A 77 19.48 1.62 -6.09
N GLN A 78 20.57 0.88 -5.84
CA GLN A 78 21.26 0.12 -6.87
C GLN A 78 20.39 -1.01 -7.45
N LYS A 79 19.64 -1.73 -6.60
CA LYS A 79 18.69 -2.76 -7.05
C LYS A 79 17.53 -2.18 -7.85
N LEU A 80 16.96 -1.06 -7.40
CA LEU A 80 15.92 -0.35 -8.16
C LEU A 80 16.45 0.16 -9.49
N LEU A 81 17.67 0.70 -9.53
CA LEU A 81 18.32 1.11 -10.76
C LEU A 81 18.53 -0.07 -11.72
N PHE A 82 19.00 -1.19 -11.19
CA PHE A 82 19.17 -2.41 -11.98
C PHE A 82 17.84 -2.90 -12.56
N ALA A 83 16.77 -2.95 -11.76
CA ALA A 83 15.45 -3.33 -12.24
C ALA A 83 14.91 -2.34 -13.29
N CYS A 84 14.99 -1.03 -13.03
CA CYS A 84 14.54 -0.02 -13.99
C CYS A 84 15.35 -0.06 -15.30
N HIS A 85 16.64 -0.37 -15.22
CA HIS A 85 17.49 -0.57 -16.38
C HIS A 85 17.08 -1.82 -17.18
N LEU A 86 16.81 -2.93 -16.49
CA LEU A 86 16.35 -4.17 -17.11
C LEU A 86 15.00 -3.99 -17.83
N LEU A 87 14.13 -3.16 -17.27
CA LEU A 87 12.85 -2.78 -17.88
C LEU A 87 12.98 -1.74 -19.01
N GLY A 88 14.20 -1.31 -19.35
CA GLY A 88 14.45 -0.32 -20.40
C GLY A 88 14.01 1.11 -20.04
N LEU A 89 13.73 1.40 -18.76
CA LEU A 89 13.24 2.69 -18.30
C LEU A 89 14.36 3.72 -18.09
N CYS A 90 15.58 3.26 -17.80
CA CYS A 90 16.74 4.11 -17.56
C CYS A 90 18.08 3.45 -17.93
N LYS A 91 19.17 4.22 -17.92
CA LYS A 91 20.53 3.69 -18.08
C LYS A 91 21.05 3.10 -16.77
N SER A 92 22.12 2.29 -16.86
CA SER A 92 22.75 1.65 -15.70
C SER A 92 23.47 2.61 -14.75
N ASP A 93 23.67 3.87 -15.15
CA ASP A 93 24.29 4.95 -14.39
C ASP A 93 23.32 6.06 -13.95
N ASP A 94 22.03 5.96 -14.31
CA ASP A 94 21.01 6.99 -14.05
C ASP A 94 20.44 6.94 -12.60
N ILE A 95 21.33 6.89 -11.60
CA ILE A 95 20.97 6.89 -10.16
C ILE A 95 20.08 8.11 -9.81
N ASP A 96 20.42 9.28 -10.37
CA ASP A 96 19.69 10.52 -10.13
C ASP A 96 18.23 10.47 -10.60
N LEU A 97 17.91 9.63 -11.60
CA LEU A 97 16.54 9.47 -12.09
C LEU A 97 15.71 8.66 -11.09
N VAL A 98 16.27 7.57 -10.56
CA VAL A 98 15.66 6.75 -9.51
C VAL A 98 15.48 7.57 -8.23
N GLN A 99 16.49 8.34 -7.84
CA GLN A 99 16.44 9.19 -6.65
C GLN A 99 15.53 10.40 -6.78
N GLY A 100 15.22 10.89 -8.00
CA GLY A 100 14.38 12.07 -8.20
C GLY A 100 15.15 13.40 -8.27
N ASN A 101 16.45 13.36 -8.57
CA ASN A 101 17.31 14.55 -8.71
C ASN A 101 17.38 15.09 -10.16
N LYS A 102 16.86 14.35 -11.16
CA LYS A 102 16.83 14.78 -12.57
C LYS A 102 15.70 15.79 -12.83
N SER A 103 15.75 16.47 -13.98
CA SER A 103 14.71 17.40 -14.44
C SER A 103 13.30 16.76 -14.45
N ARG A 104 12.28 17.51 -14.02
CA ARG A 104 10.86 17.07 -13.92
C ARG A 104 10.33 16.37 -15.18
N ASN A 105 10.67 16.86 -16.38
CA ASN A 105 10.22 16.25 -17.64
C ASN A 105 10.76 14.82 -17.84
N LYS A 106 12.02 14.57 -17.48
CA LYS A 106 12.62 13.22 -17.57
C LYS A 106 11.99 12.26 -16.57
N GLN A 107 11.73 12.75 -15.36
CA GLN A 107 11.02 11.96 -14.35
C GLN A 107 9.57 11.64 -14.77
N ALA A 108 8.89 12.58 -15.44
CA ALA A 108 7.54 12.37 -15.94
C ALA A 108 7.50 11.28 -17.02
N VAL A 109 8.39 11.32 -18.02
CA VAL A 109 8.48 10.28 -19.06
C VAL A 109 8.81 8.92 -18.44
N PHE A 110 9.71 8.90 -17.45
CA PHE A 110 10.02 7.68 -16.72
C PHE A 110 8.79 7.06 -16.02
N TRP A 111 7.97 7.88 -15.35
CA TRP A 111 6.73 7.42 -14.73
C TRP A 111 5.64 7.05 -15.73
N GLU A 112 5.50 7.79 -16.84
CA GLU A 112 4.58 7.43 -17.93
C GLU A 112 4.90 6.02 -18.44
N ASN A 113 6.17 5.76 -18.80
CA ASN A 113 6.60 4.46 -19.29
C ASN A 113 6.44 3.33 -18.27
N LEU A 114 6.78 3.59 -16.99
CA LEU A 114 6.65 2.58 -15.93
C LEU A 114 5.18 2.21 -15.68
N LEU A 115 4.30 3.20 -15.60
CA LEU A 115 2.88 2.96 -15.34
C LEU A 115 2.17 2.35 -16.55
N ASP A 116 2.55 2.73 -17.77
CA ASP A 116 2.04 2.11 -19.00
C ASP A 116 2.44 0.64 -19.08
N LEU A 117 3.68 0.32 -18.71
CA LEU A 117 4.19 -1.05 -18.68
C LEU A 117 3.42 -1.91 -17.67
N ILE A 118 3.19 -1.41 -16.45
CA ILE A 118 2.41 -2.12 -15.42
C ILE A 118 0.95 -2.28 -15.86
N GLY A 119 0.33 -1.22 -16.38
CA GLY A 119 -1.06 -1.26 -16.84
C GLY A 119 -1.27 -2.24 -18.00
N THR A 120 -0.28 -2.38 -18.89
CA THR A 120 -0.31 -3.37 -19.97
C THR A 120 -0.30 -4.80 -19.42
N ILE A 121 0.50 -5.07 -18.39
CA ILE A 121 0.64 -6.40 -17.78
C ILE A 121 -0.59 -6.80 -16.96
N GLU A 122 -1.17 -5.83 -16.24
CA GLU A 122 -2.42 -6.03 -15.51
C GLU A 122 -3.58 -6.29 -16.46
N SER A 123 -3.66 -5.53 -17.56
CA SER A 123 -4.62 -5.75 -18.64
C SER A 123 -4.43 -7.09 -19.36
N SER A 124 -3.20 -7.61 -19.44
CA SER A 124 -2.91 -8.92 -20.02
C SER A 124 -3.12 -10.08 -19.06
N GLY A 125 -3.55 -9.84 -17.81
CA GLY A 125 -3.91 -10.88 -16.84
C GLY A 125 -2.74 -11.76 -16.35
N GLN A 126 -1.48 -11.33 -16.54
CA GLN A 126 -0.29 -12.15 -16.22
C GLN A 126 0.07 -12.14 -14.72
N ILE A 127 -0.50 -11.24 -13.93
CA ILE A 127 -0.10 -11.00 -12.53
C ILE A 127 -0.49 -12.16 -11.59
N SER A 128 -1.40 -13.07 -11.97
CA SER A 128 -1.88 -14.13 -11.06
C SER A 128 -0.99 -15.38 -10.95
N HIS A 129 0.06 -15.54 -11.75
CA HIS A 129 0.80 -16.83 -11.85
C HIS A 129 2.14 -16.90 -11.11
N PHE A 130 2.49 -15.81 -10.44
CA PHE A 130 3.89 -15.55 -10.15
C PHE A 130 4.29 -15.89 -8.70
N THR A 131 3.33 -16.31 -7.86
CA THR A 131 3.57 -16.77 -6.47
C THR A 131 4.01 -18.25 -6.36
N THR A 132 4.34 -18.92 -7.46
CA THR A 132 4.79 -20.33 -7.43
C THR A 132 6.13 -20.49 -8.16
N PRO A 133 7.15 -21.11 -7.52
CA PRO A 133 8.45 -21.27 -8.14
C PRO A 133 8.35 -22.24 -9.32
N VAL A 134 8.72 -21.75 -10.50
CA VAL A 134 9.15 -22.46 -11.70
C VAL A 134 8.59 -23.88 -11.85
N ARG A 135 7.43 -23.97 -12.49
CA ARG A 135 7.20 -24.98 -13.52
C ARG A 135 6.72 -24.24 -14.76
N THR A 136 7.53 -24.32 -15.81
CA THR A 136 7.21 -24.06 -17.23
C THR A 136 5.90 -23.31 -17.48
N ALA A 137 6.01 -22.08 -17.97
CA ALA A 137 4.92 -21.26 -18.50
C ALA A 137 3.76 -22.10 -19.05
N SER A 138 2.66 -22.12 -18.31
CA SER A 138 1.38 -22.68 -18.75
C SER A 138 0.27 -21.80 -18.18
N LEU A 139 -0.16 -20.89 -19.04
CA LEU A 139 -1.50 -20.31 -19.18
C LEU A 139 -2.50 -20.79 -18.11
N GLN A 140 -2.81 -19.95 -17.13
CA GLN A 140 -4.15 -19.99 -16.52
C GLN A 140 -4.73 -18.57 -16.47
N SER A 141 -5.02 -17.99 -17.64
CA SER A 141 -6.13 -17.04 -17.71
C SER A 141 -7.44 -17.82 -17.55
N GLY A 142 -8.38 -17.29 -16.75
CA GLY A 142 -9.65 -17.91 -16.38
C GLY A 142 -10.67 -18.21 -17.50
N THR A 143 -10.22 -18.28 -18.74
CA THR A 143 -10.94 -18.89 -19.87
C THR A 143 -9.94 -19.81 -20.58
N PRO A 144 -10.24 -21.11 -20.76
CA PRO A 144 -9.36 -21.99 -21.51
C PRO A 144 -9.41 -21.56 -22.98
N PHE A 145 -8.50 -20.68 -23.38
CA PHE A 145 -8.17 -20.56 -24.80
C PHE A 145 -7.65 -21.93 -25.24
N SER A 146 -8.24 -22.45 -26.31
CA SER A 146 -7.74 -23.66 -26.95
C SER A 146 -6.24 -23.48 -27.27
N LEU A 147 -5.44 -24.53 -27.12
CA LEU A 147 -4.03 -24.54 -27.52
C LEU A 147 -3.84 -24.00 -28.95
N GLU A 148 -4.82 -24.29 -29.82
CA GLU A 148 -4.85 -23.83 -31.20
C GLU A 148 -5.07 -22.31 -31.31
N GLU A 149 -5.87 -21.74 -30.42
CA GLU A 149 -6.20 -20.31 -30.39
C GLU A 149 -5.02 -19.50 -29.84
N GLN A 150 -4.32 -20.02 -28.83
CA GLN A 150 -3.06 -19.46 -28.32
C GLN A 150 -1.97 -19.52 -29.40
N PHE A 151 -1.76 -20.68 -30.02
CA PHE A 151 -0.77 -20.82 -31.09
C PHE A 151 -1.04 -19.84 -32.23
N ARG A 152 -2.31 -19.64 -32.58
CA ARG A 152 -2.70 -18.69 -33.62
C ARG A 152 -2.45 -17.24 -33.18
N SER A 153 -2.74 -16.89 -31.94
CA SER A 153 -2.45 -15.58 -31.35
C SER A 153 -0.94 -15.29 -31.36
N ASP A 154 -0.13 -16.25 -30.94
CA ASP A 154 1.33 -16.15 -30.95
C ASP A 154 1.87 -15.98 -32.37
N CYS A 155 1.34 -16.73 -33.34
CA CYS A 155 1.70 -16.58 -34.75
C CYS A 155 1.35 -15.20 -35.31
N TYR A 156 0.17 -14.66 -34.96
CA TYR A 156 -0.22 -13.31 -35.39
C TYR A 156 0.62 -12.22 -34.72
N PHE A 157 1.01 -12.41 -33.46
CA PHE A 157 1.91 -11.52 -32.76
C PHE A 157 3.31 -11.52 -33.39
N PHE A 158 3.86 -12.69 -33.69
CA PHE A 158 5.13 -12.81 -34.41
C PHE A 158 5.05 -12.21 -35.82
N ASP A 159 3.97 -12.44 -36.57
CA ASP A 159 3.76 -11.81 -37.87
C ASP A 159 3.64 -10.27 -37.75
N GLY A 160 3.01 -9.77 -36.69
CA GLY A 160 2.97 -8.35 -36.35
C GLY A 160 4.35 -7.76 -36.06
N LEU A 161 5.15 -8.41 -35.21
CA LEU A 161 6.53 -8.03 -34.91
C LEU A 161 7.41 -8.03 -36.16
N CYS A 162 7.31 -9.07 -36.98
CA CYS A 162 8.04 -9.19 -38.24
C CYS A 162 7.69 -8.07 -39.25
N ARG A 163 6.49 -7.48 -39.14
CA ARG A 163 6.00 -6.42 -40.03
C ARG A 163 6.25 -5.01 -39.48
N GLN A 164 6.28 -4.84 -38.16
CA GLN A 164 6.46 -3.55 -37.50
C GLN A 164 7.92 -3.11 -37.46
N GLU A 165 8.86 -4.03 -37.32
CA GLU A 165 10.29 -3.74 -37.35
C GLU A 165 11.00 -4.52 -38.46
N ASP A 166 11.96 -3.88 -39.12
CA ASP A 166 12.92 -4.59 -39.95
C ASP A 166 13.79 -5.45 -39.02
N LEU A 167 13.40 -6.71 -38.82
CA LEU A 167 14.09 -7.67 -37.95
C LEU A 167 15.58 -7.79 -38.30
N GLN A 168 15.97 -7.47 -39.53
CA GLN A 168 17.38 -7.39 -39.91
C GLN A 168 18.12 -6.34 -39.08
N ASN A 169 17.48 -5.23 -38.68
CA ASN A 169 18.08 -4.20 -37.81
C ASN A 169 18.16 -4.63 -36.35
N VAL A 170 17.17 -5.39 -35.85
CA VAL A 170 17.18 -5.98 -34.50
C VAL A 170 18.33 -6.97 -34.35
N PHE A 171 18.54 -7.83 -35.36
CA PHE A 171 19.65 -8.79 -35.38
C PHE A 171 20.98 -8.20 -35.91
N ARG A 172 20.98 -6.99 -36.48
CA ARG A 172 22.21 -6.26 -36.88
C ARG A 172 22.86 -5.50 -35.74
N SER A 173 22.12 -5.15 -34.69
CA SER A 173 22.77 -4.68 -33.46
C SER A 173 23.66 -5.83 -33.00
N LYS A 174 24.99 -5.63 -33.06
CA LYS A 174 25.97 -6.60 -32.56
C LYS A 174 25.57 -6.95 -31.13
N VAL A 175 24.87 -8.07 -30.96
CA VAL A 175 24.49 -8.57 -29.64
C VAL A 175 25.80 -8.85 -28.94
N GLN A 176 26.16 -7.99 -27.99
CA GLN A 176 27.39 -8.14 -27.23
C GLN A 176 27.16 -9.21 -26.17
N LEU A 177 27.45 -10.45 -26.57
CA LEU A 177 27.37 -11.64 -25.73
C LEU A 177 28.51 -11.72 -24.69
N TYR A 178 29.40 -10.74 -24.66
CA TYR A 178 30.51 -10.73 -23.72
C TYR A 178 30.05 -10.18 -22.37
N PRO A 179 30.37 -10.89 -21.26
CA PRO A 179 30.22 -10.36 -19.91
C PRO A 179 30.91 -8.99 -19.76
N PRO A 180 30.38 -8.06 -18.95
CA PRO A 180 30.93 -6.72 -18.76
C PRO A 180 32.43 -6.69 -18.42
N ASP A 181 32.92 -7.72 -17.73
CA ASP A 181 34.33 -7.86 -17.35
C ASP A 181 35.28 -8.10 -18.54
N LEU A 182 34.78 -8.74 -19.61
CA LEU A 182 35.53 -8.99 -20.86
C LEU A 182 35.39 -7.85 -21.88
N MET A 183 34.53 -6.86 -21.64
CA MET A 183 34.38 -5.71 -22.52
C MET A 183 35.49 -4.67 -22.35
N LYS A 184 36.05 -4.56 -21.13
CA LYS A 184 37.17 -3.65 -20.84
C LYS A 184 38.47 -4.08 -21.52
N THR A 185 38.63 -5.37 -21.81
CA THR A 185 39.82 -5.92 -22.47
C THR A 185 39.73 -5.89 -23.99
N THR A 186 38.53 -5.97 -24.56
CA THR A 186 38.33 -6.12 -26.01
C THR A 186 38.01 -4.82 -26.76
N SER A 187 37.47 -3.80 -26.08
CA SER A 187 37.12 -2.50 -26.69
C SER A 187 38.32 -1.68 -27.22
N GLY A 188 39.55 -2.15 -27.03
CA GLY A 188 40.78 -1.50 -27.51
C GLY A 188 41.60 -2.32 -28.52
N LEU A 189 41.12 -3.45 -29.03
CA LEU A 189 41.95 -4.36 -29.86
C LEU A 189 41.92 -4.07 -31.37
N GLU A 190 41.00 -3.27 -31.89
CA GLU A 190 40.91 -3.07 -33.35
C GLU A 190 41.91 -2.05 -33.93
N ASN A 191 42.81 -1.44 -33.15
CA ASN A 191 43.88 -0.57 -33.69
C ASN A 191 45.06 -0.32 -32.75
N LYS A 192 45.56 -1.34 -32.04
CA LYS A 192 46.82 -1.19 -31.31
C LYS A 192 47.96 -1.78 -32.12
N LYS A 193 48.85 -0.88 -32.59
CA LYS A 193 50.22 -1.23 -33.00
C LYS A 193 50.78 -2.20 -31.96
N ILE A 194 51.36 -3.29 -32.45
CA ILE A 194 52.11 -4.27 -31.66
C ILE A 194 52.94 -3.50 -30.62
N PRO A 195 52.76 -3.74 -29.31
CA PRO A 195 53.52 -3.04 -28.27
C PRO A 195 55.02 -3.23 -28.49
N ASP A 196 55.79 -2.14 -28.37
CA ASP A 196 57.24 -2.15 -28.51
C ASP A 196 57.87 -3.10 -27.47
N GLU A 197 58.78 -3.98 -27.90
CA GLU A 197 59.31 -5.13 -27.14
C GLU A 197 59.86 -4.71 -25.77
N LYS A 198 60.45 -3.51 -25.71
CA LYS A 198 61.01 -2.92 -24.49
C LYS A 198 59.95 -2.53 -23.46
N GLN A 199 58.77 -2.08 -23.90
CA GLN A 199 57.67 -1.76 -23.00
C GLN A 199 57.07 -3.02 -22.39
N LEU A 200 56.92 -4.08 -23.20
CA LEU A 200 56.38 -5.36 -22.76
C LEU A 200 57.29 -6.04 -21.73
N MET A 201 58.61 -6.00 -21.95
CA MET A 201 59.58 -6.46 -20.96
C MET A 201 59.48 -5.67 -19.65
N SER A 202 59.38 -4.33 -19.70
CA SER A 202 59.26 -3.52 -18.48
C SER A 202 57.98 -3.78 -17.67
N VAL A 203 56.87 -4.08 -18.34
CA VAL A 203 55.59 -4.42 -17.69
C VAL A 203 55.67 -5.82 -17.07
N THR A 204 56.31 -6.75 -17.76
CA THR A 204 56.52 -8.12 -17.28
C THR A 204 57.41 -8.13 -16.03
N GLU A 205 58.47 -7.32 -16.02
CA GLU A 205 59.37 -7.17 -14.88
C GLU A 205 58.69 -6.52 -13.68
N LYS A 206 57.84 -5.51 -13.90
CA LYS A 206 56.99 -4.92 -12.85
C LYS A 206 55.99 -5.91 -12.26
N LEU A 207 55.32 -6.70 -13.11
CA LEU A 207 54.37 -7.72 -12.66
C LEU A 207 55.08 -8.83 -11.87
N LEU A 208 56.30 -9.18 -12.25
CA LEU A 208 57.12 -10.14 -11.50
C LEU A 208 57.44 -9.60 -10.10
N SER A 209 57.86 -8.34 -10.00
CA SER A 209 58.14 -7.70 -8.70
C SER A 209 56.88 -7.56 -7.83
N GLU A 210 55.74 -7.21 -8.42
CA GLU A 210 54.46 -7.12 -7.70
C GLU A 210 54.01 -8.50 -7.19
N LEU A 211 54.18 -9.55 -8.00
CA LEU A 211 53.85 -10.91 -7.61
C LEU A 211 54.73 -11.41 -6.46
N GLU A 212 56.04 -11.11 -6.51
CA GLU A 212 56.97 -11.43 -5.42
C GLU A 212 56.60 -10.67 -4.13
N GLU A 213 56.24 -9.39 -4.24
CA GLU A 213 55.80 -8.59 -3.09
C GLU A 213 54.49 -9.11 -2.48
N GLN A 214 53.50 -9.46 -3.32
CA GLN A 214 52.25 -10.06 -2.85
C GLN A 214 52.46 -11.44 -2.24
N SER A 215 53.32 -12.29 -2.83
CA SER A 215 53.66 -13.59 -2.26
C SER A 215 54.27 -13.44 -0.88
N LYS A 216 55.20 -12.48 -0.72
CA LYS A 216 55.83 -12.19 0.57
C LYS A 216 54.84 -11.69 1.60
N GLN A 217 53.92 -10.80 1.22
CA GLN A 217 52.83 -10.35 2.10
C GLN A 217 51.94 -11.51 2.56
N LEU A 218 51.69 -12.49 1.67
CA LEU A 218 50.87 -13.66 1.97
C LEU A 218 51.59 -14.62 2.93
N ASP A 219 52.90 -14.78 2.79
CA ASP A 219 53.74 -15.56 3.71
C ASP A 219 53.83 -14.88 5.09
N GLU A 220 54.00 -13.56 5.15
CA GLU A 220 53.98 -12.78 6.40
C GLU A 220 52.61 -12.87 7.10
N LEU A 221 51.51 -12.80 6.34
CA LEU A 221 50.16 -13.01 6.86
C LEU A 221 49.98 -14.42 7.43
N ARG A 222 50.51 -15.44 6.74
CA ARG A 222 50.46 -16.84 7.18
C ARG A 222 51.27 -17.09 8.46
N GLU A 223 52.39 -16.41 8.64
CA GLU A 223 53.15 -16.46 9.90
C GLU A 223 52.47 -15.67 11.03
N SER A 224 51.86 -14.52 10.74
CA SER A 224 51.19 -13.67 11.73
C SER A 224 49.86 -14.24 12.24
N ALA A 225 49.18 -15.02 11.41
CA ALA A 225 47.94 -15.72 11.73
C ALA A 225 48.15 -17.20 11.44
N PRO A 226 48.70 -17.99 12.40
CA PRO A 226 48.68 -19.43 12.26
C PRO A 226 47.21 -19.83 12.17
N LEU A 227 46.79 -20.16 10.95
CA LEU A 227 45.57 -20.90 10.70
C LEU A 227 45.73 -22.16 11.53
N CYS A 228 45.11 -22.16 12.71
CA CYS A 228 44.97 -23.37 13.48
C CYS A 228 44.22 -24.29 12.53
N ASP A 229 44.89 -25.28 11.97
CA ASP A 229 44.27 -26.37 11.23
C ASP A 229 43.30 -27.02 12.21
N ALA A 230 42.08 -26.48 12.27
CA ALA A 230 41.06 -26.93 13.17
C ALA A 230 40.80 -28.37 12.78
N ASP A 231 41.14 -29.29 13.70
CA ASP A 231 41.06 -30.72 13.49
C ASP A 231 39.73 -31.04 12.80
N ALA A 232 39.76 -31.74 11.66
CA ALA A 232 38.58 -31.91 10.80
C ALA A 232 37.36 -32.44 11.57
N ILE A 233 37.63 -33.20 12.63
CA ILE A 233 36.66 -33.74 13.58
C ILE A 233 35.94 -32.63 14.38
N THR A 234 36.65 -31.57 14.79
CA THR A 234 36.08 -30.43 15.52
C THR A 234 35.19 -29.57 14.63
N VAL A 235 35.63 -29.30 13.39
CA VAL A 235 34.84 -28.57 12.39
C VAL A 235 33.57 -29.33 12.04
N GLU A 236 33.67 -30.65 11.84
CA GLU A 236 32.51 -31.50 11.55
C GLU A 236 31.53 -31.54 12.73
N LYS A 237 32.01 -31.63 13.97
CA LYS A 237 31.17 -31.57 15.18
C LYS A 237 30.43 -30.24 15.27
N VAL A 238 31.12 -29.11 15.12
CA VAL A 238 30.50 -27.78 15.17
C VAL A 238 29.47 -27.62 14.04
N SER A 239 29.79 -28.06 12.83
CA SER A 239 28.86 -28.02 11.69
C SER A 239 27.61 -28.87 11.95
N LYS A 240 27.75 -30.07 12.51
CA LYS A 240 26.60 -30.93 12.86
C LYS A 240 25.77 -30.33 13.99
N THR A 241 26.41 -29.76 15.02
CA THR A 241 25.70 -29.06 16.11
C THR A 241 24.93 -27.86 15.58
N LEU A 242 25.54 -27.04 14.72
CA LEU A 242 24.89 -25.89 14.11
C LEU A 242 23.69 -26.32 13.25
N SER A 243 23.87 -27.35 12.42
CA SER A 243 22.80 -27.91 11.60
C SER A 243 21.64 -28.43 12.45
N LEU A 244 21.94 -29.09 13.57
CA LEU A 244 20.94 -29.57 14.51
C LEU A 244 20.18 -28.40 15.15
N SER A 245 20.90 -27.37 15.64
CA SER A 245 20.28 -26.16 16.21
C SER A 245 19.38 -25.45 15.19
N LEU A 246 19.83 -25.27 13.95
CA LEU A 246 19.01 -24.69 12.87
C LEU A 246 17.76 -25.52 12.60
N THR A 247 17.88 -26.85 12.57
CA THR A 247 16.75 -27.76 12.37
C THR A 247 15.74 -27.66 13.53
N THR A 248 16.22 -27.62 14.77
CA THR A 248 15.34 -27.43 15.94
C THR A 248 14.63 -26.09 15.90
N MET A 249 15.32 -25.02 15.49
CA MET A 249 14.71 -23.70 15.37
C MET A 249 13.63 -23.67 14.28
N ALA A 250 13.90 -24.30 13.12
CA ALA A 250 12.93 -24.44 12.04
C ALA A 250 11.68 -25.21 12.47
N GLN A 251 11.83 -26.26 13.30
CA GLN A 251 10.71 -27.01 13.86
C GLN A 251 9.87 -26.16 14.82
N VAL A 252 10.51 -25.39 15.70
CA VAL A 252 9.79 -24.48 16.63
C VAL A 252 9.02 -23.41 15.86
N VAL A 253 9.63 -22.81 14.85
CA VAL A 253 8.96 -21.81 13.98
C VAL A 253 7.79 -22.45 13.23
N SER A 254 7.96 -23.67 12.72
CA SER A 254 6.89 -24.40 12.04
C SER A 254 5.72 -24.71 12.98
N GLY A 255 6.02 -25.14 14.21
CA GLY A 255 5.00 -25.36 15.25
C GLY A 255 4.25 -24.07 15.61
N PHE A 256 4.98 -22.96 15.78
CA PHE A 256 4.38 -21.65 16.02
C PHE A 256 3.47 -21.21 14.87
N LEU A 257 3.93 -21.31 13.62
CA LEU A 257 3.14 -20.95 12.44
C LEU A 257 1.86 -21.80 12.35
N HIS A 258 1.97 -23.10 12.65
CA HIS A 258 0.81 -23.99 12.68
C HIS A 258 -0.21 -23.53 13.74
N CYS A 259 0.21 -23.34 15.00
CA CYS A 259 -0.67 -22.83 16.06
C CYS A 259 -1.25 -21.45 15.75
N PHE A 260 -0.46 -20.57 15.13
CA PHE A 260 -0.95 -19.25 14.72
C PHE A 260 -2.06 -19.36 13.68
N GLU A 261 -1.86 -20.18 12.64
CA GLU A 261 -2.84 -20.36 11.56
C GLU A 261 -4.12 -21.08 12.01
N THR A 262 -4.00 -22.11 12.87
CA THR A 262 -5.15 -22.91 13.32
C THR A 262 -5.92 -22.24 14.46
N GLU A 263 -5.21 -21.69 15.45
CA GLU A 263 -5.82 -21.25 16.69
C GLU A 263 -5.92 -19.74 16.81
N MET A 264 -4.91 -18.95 16.40
CA MET A 264 -4.89 -17.50 16.67
C MET A 264 -5.49 -16.65 15.53
N LYS A 265 -5.23 -17.04 14.27
CA LYS A 265 -5.69 -16.31 13.08
C LYS A 265 -7.21 -16.12 13.01
N PRO A 266 -8.05 -17.10 13.41
CA PRO A 266 -9.51 -16.90 13.44
C PRO A 266 -9.96 -15.78 14.39
N TRP A 267 -9.21 -15.51 15.46
CA TRP A 267 -9.54 -14.45 16.43
C TRP A 267 -9.01 -13.08 16.00
N SER A 268 -7.94 -13.04 15.21
CA SER A 268 -7.31 -11.81 14.76
C SER A 268 -8.14 -10.97 13.78
N LYS A 269 -9.15 -11.57 13.12
CA LYS A 269 -10.00 -10.92 12.11
C LYS A 269 -11.50 -10.92 12.45
N ARG A 270 -11.87 -11.13 13.72
CA ARG A 270 -13.29 -11.03 14.09
C ARG A 270 -13.77 -9.58 13.93
N PRO A 271 -14.87 -9.33 13.19
CA PRO A 271 -15.49 -8.01 13.16
C PRO A 271 -15.90 -7.62 14.58
N ALA A 272 -15.86 -6.33 14.89
CA ALA A 272 -16.26 -5.81 16.20
C ALA A 272 -17.64 -6.39 16.57
N PRO A 273 -17.85 -6.85 17.82
CA PRO A 273 -19.13 -7.41 18.23
C PRO A 273 -20.23 -6.38 17.96
N VAL A 274 -21.22 -6.80 17.15
CA VAL A 274 -22.36 -5.95 16.82
C VAL A 274 -23.15 -5.76 18.11
N LEU A 275 -23.09 -4.55 18.66
CA LEU A 275 -23.89 -4.16 19.81
C LEU A 275 -25.37 -4.27 19.42
N SER A 276 -26.14 -5.03 20.19
CA SER A 276 -27.57 -5.24 19.96
C SER A 276 -28.33 -3.91 19.84
N GLU A 277 -29.29 -3.81 18.92
CA GLU A 277 -30.12 -2.61 18.64
C GLU A 277 -31.02 -2.16 19.82
N VAL A 278 -30.91 -2.85 20.96
CA VAL A 278 -31.59 -2.52 22.21
C VAL A 278 -31.21 -1.12 22.71
N GLY A 279 -29.96 -0.67 22.54
CA GLY A 279 -29.53 0.67 22.97
C GLY A 279 -30.30 1.82 22.30
N PRO A 280 -30.36 1.86 20.95
CA PRO A 280 -31.20 2.81 20.22
C PRO A 280 -32.69 2.73 20.56
N ALA A 281 -33.23 1.52 20.78
CA ALA A 281 -34.63 1.33 21.17
C ALA A 281 -34.93 1.94 22.55
N PHE A 282 -34.10 1.68 23.57
CA PHE A 282 -34.23 2.28 24.90
C PHE A 282 -34.08 3.81 24.86
N SER A 283 -33.14 4.32 24.07
CA SER A 283 -32.96 5.77 23.89
C SER A 283 -34.21 6.42 23.27
N ARG A 284 -34.85 5.75 22.31
CA ARG A 284 -36.10 6.20 21.71
C ARG A 284 -37.25 6.21 22.71
N VAL A 285 -37.41 5.14 23.49
CA VAL A 285 -38.45 5.04 24.54
C VAL A 285 -38.24 6.13 25.60
N HIS A 286 -37.01 6.30 26.09
CA HIS A 286 -36.70 7.32 27.09
C HIS A 286 -36.97 8.75 26.57
N ARG A 287 -36.64 9.03 25.30
CA ARG A 287 -36.95 10.32 24.68
C ARG A 287 -38.45 10.56 24.55
N LEU A 288 -39.24 9.54 24.18
CA LEU A 288 -40.70 9.64 24.12
C LEU A 288 -41.31 9.88 25.50
N LEU A 289 -40.85 9.14 26.51
CA LEU A 289 -41.28 9.31 27.88
C LEU A 289 -40.96 10.71 28.39
N SER A 290 -39.75 11.22 28.13
CA SER A 290 -39.34 12.57 28.52
C SER A 290 -40.23 13.65 27.90
N ARG A 291 -40.54 13.53 26.60
CA ARG A 291 -41.47 14.45 25.91
C ARG A 291 -42.88 14.37 26.46
N TYR A 292 -43.35 13.19 26.83
CA TYR A 292 -44.67 13.02 27.44
C TYR A 292 -44.72 13.69 28.81
N THR A 293 -43.70 13.49 29.65
CA THR A 293 -43.59 14.16 30.96
C THR A 293 -43.57 15.69 30.81
N GLU A 294 -42.82 16.21 29.84
CA GLU A 294 -42.78 17.64 29.52
C GLU A 294 -44.16 18.17 29.08
N LEU A 295 -44.88 17.42 28.23
CA LEU A 295 -46.24 17.77 27.82
C LEU A 295 -47.20 17.83 29.02
N ILE A 296 -47.12 16.86 29.93
CA ILE A 296 -47.95 16.84 31.15
C ILE A 296 -47.61 18.03 32.06
N GLN A 297 -46.34 18.39 32.20
CA GLN A 297 -45.94 19.59 32.95
C GLN A 297 -46.46 20.87 32.30
N ASN A 298 -46.39 20.99 30.98
CA ASN A 298 -46.93 22.12 30.24
C ASN A 298 -48.46 22.22 30.40
N LEU A 299 -49.19 21.11 30.27
CA LEU A 299 -50.62 21.05 30.53
C LEU A 299 -50.97 21.41 31.98
N GLY A 300 -50.17 20.94 32.95
CA GLY A 300 -50.31 21.33 34.35
C GLY A 300 -50.10 22.83 34.57
N THR A 301 -49.17 23.43 33.82
CA THR A 301 -48.91 24.87 33.85
C THR A 301 -50.07 25.65 33.23
N ILE A 302 -50.59 25.21 32.08
CA ILE A 302 -51.80 25.76 31.45
C ILE A 302 -53.00 25.68 32.39
N LYS A 303 -53.20 24.54 33.06
CA LYS A 303 -54.26 24.38 34.07
C LYS A 303 -54.09 25.36 35.22
N ARG A 304 -52.87 25.54 35.73
CA ARG A 304 -52.59 26.51 36.80
C ARG A 304 -52.86 27.94 36.35
N SER A 305 -52.37 28.33 35.18
CA SER A 305 -52.62 29.65 34.60
C SER A 305 -54.12 29.87 34.33
N TYR A 306 -54.85 28.86 33.86
CA TYR A 306 -56.30 28.94 33.70
C TYR A 306 -57.02 29.10 35.04
N SER A 307 -56.65 28.32 36.07
CA SER A 307 -57.22 28.47 37.40
C SER A 307 -56.95 29.85 38.00
N GLU A 308 -55.75 30.42 37.79
CA GLU A 308 -55.41 31.78 38.20
C GLU A 308 -56.26 32.82 37.43
N ILE A 309 -56.39 32.68 36.10
CA ILE A 309 -57.22 33.56 35.27
C ILE A 309 -58.70 33.45 35.63
N CYS A 310 -59.21 32.26 35.96
CA CYS A 310 -60.59 32.06 36.39
C CYS A 310 -60.85 32.54 37.82
N HIS A 311 -59.87 32.46 38.72
CA HIS A 311 -59.97 33.08 40.05
C HIS A 311 -59.95 34.61 39.95
N ASP A 312 -58.99 35.18 39.21
CA ASP A 312 -58.88 36.61 38.96
C ASP A 312 -60.07 37.15 38.13
N GLY A 313 -60.60 36.31 37.23
CA GLY A 313 -61.82 36.52 36.48
C GLY A 313 -63.06 36.49 37.35
N LYS A 314 -63.18 35.60 38.35
CA LYS A 314 -64.31 35.61 39.30
C LYS A 314 -64.27 36.81 40.24
N ASP A 315 -63.09 37.23 40.69
CA ASP A 315 -62.96 38.44 41.52
C ASP A 315 -63.27 39.72 40.72
N LYS A 316 -62.92 39.75 39.42
CA LYS A 316 -63.29 40.83 38.49
C LYS A 316 -64.74 40.72 37.99
N ILE A 317 -65.33 39.54 37.86
CA ILE A 317 -66.73 39.34 37.47
C ILE A 317 -67.66 39.69 38.64
N PHE A 318 -67.30 39.42 39.90
CA PHE A 318 -68.08 39.90 41.04
C PHE A 318 -68.14 41.44 41.11
N THR A 319 -67.13 42.13 40.57
CA THR A 319 -67.13 43.60 40.42
C THR A 319 -67.74 44.11 39.10
N ARG A 320 -67.97 43.22 38.11
CA ARG A 320 -68.57 43.57 36.80
C ARG A 320 -69.93 42.93 36.51
N GLN A 321 -70.50 42.19 37.44
CA GLN A 321 -71.88 41.68 37.38
C GLN A 321 -72.89 42.81 37.68
N LYS A 322 -72.72 43.92 36.96
CA LYS A 322 -73.74 44.94 36.75
C LYS A 322 -74.02 45.19 35.27
N ASP A 323 -73.28 44.59 34.34
CA ASP A 323 -73.61 44.66 32.91
C ASP A 323 -73.41 43.32 32.18
N ASP A 324 -74.55 42.85 31.67
CA ASP A 324 -74.88 41.89 30.60
C ASP A 324 -73.98 40.67 30.26
N THR A 325 -74.62 39.51 30.31
CA THR A 325 -74.08 38.16 30.10
C THR A 325 -74.14 37.71 28.64
N GLY A 326 -73.05 37.13 28.13
CA GLY A 326 -73.02 36.40 26.86
C GLY A 326 -71.99 35.28 26.87
N LEU A 327 -72.15 34.25 27.70
CA LEU A 327 -71.38 33.00 27.61
C LEU A 327 -72.33 31.80 27.70
N ASN A 328 -72.27 30.94 26.68
CA ASN A 328 -73.24 29.88 26.43
C ASN A 328 -72.98 28.68 27.37
N PRO A 329 -73.93 28.27 28.23
CA PRO A 329 -73.71 27.26 29.28
C PRO A 329 -73.40 25.84 28.77
N ALA A 330 -73.58 25.58 27.47
CA ALA A 330 -73.26 24.30 26.85
C ALA A 330 -71.73 24.07 26.75
N GLU A 331 -70.95 25.09 26.40
CA GLU A 331 -69.49 24.97 26.21
C GLU A 331 -68.77 24.75 27.54
N LEU A 332 -69.29 25.36 28.62
CA LEU A 332 -68.82 25.17 29.99
C LEU A 332 -68.99 23.72 30.47
N LYS A 333 -70.09 23.06 30.09
CA LYS A 333 -70.31 21.64 30.41
C LYS A 333 -69.37 20.72 29.65
N THR A 334 -69.10 21.01 28.38
CA THR A 334 -68.16 20.22 27.56
C THR A 334 -66.75 20.33 28.11
N LEU A 335 -66.33 21.54 28.50
CA LEU A 335 -65.04 21.77 29.12
C LEU A 335 -64.91 21.05 30.48
N GLN A 336 -65.98 21.06 31.28
CA GLN A 336 -66.03 20.34 32.56
C GLN A 336 -65.89 18.82 32.37
N GLY A 337 -66.48 18.26 31.31
CA GLY A 337 -66.30 16.86 30.93
C GLY A 337 -64.84 16.52 30.57
N CYS A 338 -64.19 17.38 29.77
CA CYS A 338 -62.78 17.19 29.41
C CYS A 338 -61.85 17.27 30.63
N LEU A 339 -62.17 18.11 31.62
CA LEU A 339 -61.39 18.22 32.86
C LEU A 339 -61.49 16.96 33.73
N GLY A 340 -62.65 16.31 33.78
CA GLY A 340 -62.83 15.05 34.52
C GLY A 340 -61.97 13.91 33.97
N VAL A 341 -61.90 13.78 32.65
CA VAL A 341 -61.04 12.77 31.99
C VAL A 341 -59.56 13.03 32.27
N LEU A 342 -59.15 14.30 32.32
CA LEU A 342 -57.77 14.68 32.63
C LEU A 342 -57.41 14.37 34.10
N GLU A 343 -58.34 14.58 35.02
CA GLU A 343 -58.16 14.30 36.45
C GLU A 343 -58.04 12.80 36.70
N GLU A 344 -58.87 11.99 36.03
CA GLU A 344 -58.78 10.52 36.08
C GLU A 344 -57.45 10.01 35.50
N SER A 345 -56.97 10.64 34.42
CA SER A 345 -55.69 10.28 33.79
C SER A 345 -54.49 10.61 34.69
N LEU A 346 -54.54 11.73 35.42
CA LEU A 346 -53.51 12.10 36.39
C LEU A 346 -53.53 11.24 37.65
N GLN A 347 -54.71 10.75 38.07
CA GLN A 347 -54.85 9.81 39.17
C GLN A 347 -54.15 8.48 38.85
N ARG A 348 -54.38 7.92 37.65
CA ARG A 348 -53.73 6.69 37.17
C ARG A 348 -52.21 6.83 37.13
N LEU A 349 -51.72 7.98 36.68
CA LEU A 349 -50.27 8.27 36.65
C LEU A 349 -49.63 8.32 38.05
N ARG A 350 -50.40 8.67 39.08
CA ARG A 350 -49.94 8.68 40.48
C ARG A 350 -49.96 7.29 41.11
N GLU A 351 -50.83 6.41 40.64
CA GLU A 351 -50.95 5.02 41.09
C GLU A 351 -49.88 4.11 40.46
N GLU A 352 -49.46 4.36 39.23
CA GLU A 352 -48.36 3.63 38.56
C GLU A 352 -46.95 4.04 39.02
N GLY A 353 -46.83 5.12 39.81
CA GLY A 353 -45.56 5.65 40.34
C GLY A 353 -45.19 5.19 41.75
N ARG A 354 -45.85 4.16 42.28
CA ARG A 354 -45.59 3.54 43.59
C ARG A 354 -45.33 2.05 43.38
#